data_AF-A0A8C5DET0-F1
#
_entry.id   AF-A0A8C5DET0-F1
#
_cell.length_a   1.000
_cell.length_b   1.000
_cell.length_c   1.000
_cell.angle_alpha   90.00
_cell.angle_beta   90.00
_cell.angle_gamma   90.00
#
_symmetry.space_group_name_H-M   'P 1'
#
loop_
_entity.id
_entity.type
_entity.pdbx_description
1 polymer ?
#
loop_
_entity_poly.entity_id
_entity_poly.type
_entity_poly.pdbx_seq_one_letter_code
_entity_poly.pdbx_strand_id
1 'polypeptide(L)'
;RRHGVLFTAEIVSQKNEPLLGHLRSVYVQSVEPLPPPSDANAQAVEEEAERRPLRFTFPSPIYGLEDFSDVPKGKLSLAEALKALGSHQHRPKHWTPEKISQEFSLDLKDTKALVEFFIPFKVEIIPPKTRADKQIKASSD
;
A
#
# COMPACT_ATOMS: atom_id res chain seq x y z
N ARG A 1 2.32 -29.58 -46.49
CA ARG A 1 1.11 -29.53 -45.63
C ARG A 1 1.54 -29.11 -44.23
N ARG A 2 1.38 -27.84 -43.85
CA ARG A 2 1.62 -27.38 -42.48
C ARG A 2 0.39 -27.75 -41.66
N HIS A 3 0.53 -28.67 -40.71
CA HIS A 3 -0.51 -28.92 -39.72
C HIS A 3 -0.40 -27.83 -38.66
N GLY A 4 -1.16 -26.74 -38.85
CA GLY A 4 -1.36 -25.75 -37.81
C GLY A 4 -2.39 -26.29 -36.81
N VAL A 5 -1.93 -26.71 -35.64
CA VAL A 5 -2.82 -27.06 -34.53
C VAL A 5 -3.36 -25.74 -33.96
N LEU A 6 -4.65 -25.51 -34.16
CA LEU A 6 -5.39 -24.41 -33.52
C LEU A 6 -5.57 -24.76 -32.04
N PHE A 7 -4.79 -24.15 -31.15
CA PHE A 7 -5.06 -24.21 -29.72
C PHE A 7 -6.23 -23.28 -29.40
N THR A 8 -7.39 -23.84 -29.07
CA THR A 8 -8.55 -23.08 -28.57
C THR A 8 -8.31 -22.65 -27.12
N ALA A 9 -8.89 -21.52 -26.71
CA ALA A 9 -8.71 -20.94 -25.37
C ALA A 9 -9.10 -21.91 -24.23
N GLU A 10 -10.02 -22.85 -24.48
CA GLU A 10 -10.38 -23.91 -23.54
C GLU A 10 -9.19 -24.83 -23.19
N ILE A 11 -8.30 -25.12 -24.15
CA ILE A 11 -7.14 -26.01 -23.93
C ILE A 11 -6.12 -25.35 -23.00
N VAL A 12 -6.03 -24.01 -23.01
CA VAL A 12 -5.12 -23.25 -22.13
C VAL A 12 -5.64 -23.18 -20.70
N SER A 13 -6.98 -23.23 -20.51
CA SER A 13 -7.62 -23.24 -19.18
C SER A 13 -7.73 -24.63 -18.54
N GLN A 14 -7.41 -25.70 -19.28
CA GLN A 14 -7.49 -27.06 -18.76
C GLN A 14 -6.32 -27.38 -17.82
N LYS A 15 -6.63 -28.02 -16.70
CA LYS A 15 -5.67 -28.46 -15.69
C LYS A 15 -4.72 -29.51 -16.30
N ASN A 16 -3.42 -29.23 -16.25
CA ASN A 16 -2.38 -30.14 -16.72
C ASN A 16 -2.00 -31.14 -15.61
N GLU A 17 -2.52 -32.37 -15.68
CA GLU A 17 -2.28 -33.42 -14.68
C GLU A 17 -0.80 -33.83 -14.53
N PRO A 18 -0.01 -34.00 -15.61
CA PRO A 18 1.43 -34.25 -15.50
C PRO A 18 2.19 -33.18 -14.72
N LEU A 19 1.92 -31.89 -15.02
CA LEU A 19 2.54 -30.77 -14.32
C LEU A 19 2.16 -30.76 -12.83
N LEU A 20 0.91 -31.08 -12.53
CA LEU A 20 0.41 -31.15 -11.16
C LEU A 20 1.10 -32.25 -10.34
N GLY A 21 1.41 -33.40 -10.97
CA GLY A 21 2.22 -34.45 -10.35
C GLY A 21 3.62 -33.96 -9.99
N HIS A 22 4.28 -33.23 -10.90
CA HIS A 22 5.62 -32.68 -10.66
C HIS A 22 5.62 -31.61 -9.54
N LEU A 23 4.66 -30.69 -9.55
CA LEU A 23 4.56 -29.65 -8.51
C LEU A 23 4.34 -30.22 -7.10
N ARG A 24 3.61 -31.34 -6.99
CA ARG A 24 3.42 -32.05 -5.71
C ARG A 24 4.68 -32.73 -5.21
N SER A 25 5.58 -33.14 -6.11
CA SER A 25 6.83 -33.81 -5.75
C SER A 25 7.89 -32.86 -5.17
N VAL A 26 7.73 -31.55 -5.39
CA VAL A 26 8.65 -30.53 -4.90
C VAL A 26 8.14 -29.97 -3.58
N TYR A 27 8.71 -30.46 -2.47
CA TYR A 27 8.51 -29.88 -1.15
C TYR A 27 9.66 -28.93 -0.84
N VAL A 28 9.36 -27.64 -0.71
CA VAL A 28 10.35 -26.65 -0.26
C VAL A 28 10.17 -26.45 1.23
N GLN A 29 11.14 -26.92 2.02
CA GLN A 29 11.23 -26.59 3.43
C GLN A 29 12.00 -25.28 3.57
N SER A 30 11.28 -24.17 3.66
CA SER A 30 11.88 -22.91 4.08
C SER A 30 12.13 -23.02 5.59
N VAL A 31 13.36 -23.39 5.95
CA VAL A 31 13.85 -23.20 7.31
C VAL A 31 14.33 -21.76 7.35
N GLU A 32 13.48 -20.88 7.87
CA GLU A 32 13.93 -19.54 8.24
C GLU A 32 15.04 -19.75 9.27
N PRO A 33 16.25 -19.17 9.07
CA PRO A 33 17.25 -19.17 10.12
C PRO A 33 16.56 -18.55 11.32
N LEU A 34 16.40 -19.32 12.41
CA LEU A 34 15.94 -18.73 13.65
C LEU A 34 16.89 -17.56 13.88
N PRO A 35 16.40 -16.31 13.99
CA PRO A 35 17.27 -15.26 14.45
C PRO A 35 17.96 -15.80 15.71
N PRO A 36 19.25 -15.48 15.96
CA PRO A 36 19.82 -15.73 17.29
C PRO A 36 18.77 -15.30 18.29
N PRO A 37 18.58 -15.96 19.46
CA PRO A 37 17.60 -15.52 20.43
C PRO A 37 17.86 -14.03 20.67
N SER A 38 17.13 -13.19 19.95
CA SER A 38 16.92 -11.82 20.28
C SER A 38 16.25 -12.06 21.59
N ASP A 39 16.92 -11.65 22.65
CA ASP A 39 16.36 -11.63 23.98
C ASP A 39 14.86 -11.44 23.79
N ALA A 40 14.03 -12.33 24.29
CA ALA A 40 12.58 -12.12 24.26
C ALA A 40 12.19 -10.83 25.05
N ASN A 41 13.21 -10.09 25.51
CA ASN A 41 13.25 -8.75 26.06
C ASN A 41 13.77 -7.67 25.08
N ALA A 42 13.87 -7.98 23.79
CA ALA A 42 13.86 -7.04 22.68
C ALA A 42 12.41 -6.88 22.17
N GLN A 43 11.41 -7.05 23.05
CA GLN A 43 10.50 -5.93 23.24
C GLN A 43 11.42 -4.72 23.35
N ALA A 44 11.59 -4.02 22.23
CA ALA A 44 12.30 -2.77 22.22
C ALA A 44 11.84 -2.05 23.48
N VAL A 45 12.79 -1.77 24.36
CA VAL A 45 12.65 -0.69 25.32
C VAL A 45 12.54 0.56 24.44
N GLU A 46 11.42 0.70 23.73
CA GLU A 46 10.83 1.98 23.44
C GLU A 46 10.51 2.47 24.85
N GLU A 47 11.48 3.15 25.47
CA GLU A 47 11.29 3.98 26.65
C GLU A 47 9.86 4.50 26.60
N GLU A 48 8.97 4.04 27.48
CA GLU A 48 7.51 4.20 27.40
C GLU A 48 7.11 5.43 26.58
N ALA A 49 7.08 5.27 25.25
CA ALA A 49 7.14 6.44 24.40
C ALA A 49 5.74 7.01 24.47
N GLU A 50 5.59 8.13 25.18
CA GLU A 50 4.29 8.71 25.50
C GLU A 50 3.38 8.61 24.27
N ARG A 51 2.31 7.85 24.38
CA ARG A 51 1.46 7.55 23.22
C ARG A 51 0.43 8.64 23.06
N ARG A 52 0.06 8.92 21.80
CA ARG A 52 -1.02 9.84 21.45
C ARG A 52 -2.13 9.10 20.71
N PRO A 53 -3.39 9.54 20.83
CA PRO A 53 -4.47 8.98 20.04
C PRO A 53 -4.22 9.24 18.55
N LEU A 54 -4.63 8.28 17.72
CA LEU A 54 -4.57 8.39 16.27
C LEU A 54 -5.59 9.44 15.79
N ARG A 55 -5.16 10.36 14.92
CA ARG A 55 -6.05 11.43 14.40
C ARG A 55 -6.70 11.08 13.08
N PHE A 56 -6.07 10.21 12.30
CA PHE A 56 -6.53 9.84 10.97
C PHE A 56 -6.29 8.36 10.71
N THR A 57 -7.35 7.68 10.26
CA THR A 57 -7.39 6.24 10.04
C THR A 57 -7.85 5.96 8.62
N PHE A 58 -7.36 4.88 8.02
CA PHE A 58 -7.92 4.38 6.78
C PHE A 58 -9.20 3.58 7.04
N PRO A 59 -10.11 3.49 6.06
CA PRO A 59 -11.19 2.51 6.12
C PRO A 59 -10.61 1.08 6.11
N SER A 60 -10.39 0.54 7.30
CA SER A 60 -9.83 -0.79 7.57
C SER A 60 -10.48 -1.93 6.77
N PRO A 61 -11.82 -2.00 6.60
CA PRO A 61 -12.48 -3.12 5.92
C PRO A 61 -12.11 -3.26 4.43
N ILE A 62 -11.72 -2.16 3.79
CA ILE A 62 -11.43 -2.12 2.35
C ILE A 62 -10.02 -2.67 2.05
N TYR A 63 -9.11 -2.56 3.01
CA TYR A 63 -7.68 -2.87 2.81
C TYR A 63 -7.18 -4.03 3.67
N GLY A 64 -8.04 -4.65 4.49
CA GLY A 64 -7.67 -5.75 5.37
C GLY A 64 -6.61 -5.36 6.41
N LEU A 65 -6.59 -4.08 6.79
CA LEU A 65 -5.66 -3.54 7.79
C LEU A 65 -6.34 -3.56 9.16
N GLU A 66 -5.59 -3.94 10.19
CA GLU A 66 -6.08 -3.90 11.57
C GLU A 66 -6.18 -2.45 12.06
N ASP A 67 -7.22 -2.16 12.84
CA ASP A 67 -7.49 -0.82 13.36
C ASP A 67 -6.58 -0.52 14.55
N PHE A 68 -5.68 0.45 14.39
CA PHE A 68 -4.84 0.95 15.48
C PHE A 68 -5.47 2.21 16.11
N SER A 69 -5.52 2.26 17.45
CA SER A 69 -6.11 3.37 18.20
C SER A 69 -5.12 4.48 18.56
N ASP A 70 -3.85 4.15 18.72
CA ASP A 70 -2.81 5.00 19.28
C ASP A 70 -1.50 4.87 18.50
N VAL A 71 -0.71 5.94 18.54
CA VAL A 71 0.59 6.05 17.87
C VAL A 71 1.60 6.60 18.89
N PRO A 72 2.83 6.06 18.97
CA PRO A 72 3.89 6.67 19.77
C PRO A 72 4.17 8.12 19.34
N LYS A 73 4.47 9.02 20.30
CA LYS A 73 4.94 10.37 19.95
C LYS A 73 6.20 10.31 19.10
N GLY A 74 6.36 11.26 18.19
CA GLY A 74 7.43 11.26 17.20
C GLY A 74 7.21 10.31 16.01
N LYS A 75 6.17 9.48 16.01
CA LYS A 75 5.82 8.57 14.90
C LYS A 75 4.51 8.97 14.24
N LEU A 76 4.31 8.48 13.01
CA LEU A 76 3.11 8.67 12.21
C LEU A 76 2.56 7.33 11.74
N SER A 77 1.24 7.21 11.70
CA SER A 77 0.62 6.16 10.88
C SER A 77 0.78 6.50 9.39
N LEU A 78 0.66 5.49 8.52
CA LEU A 78 0.68 5.71 7.07
C LEU A 78 -0.40 6.71 6.63
N ALA A 79 -1.57 6.66 7.26
CA ALA A 79 -2.70 7.53 6.96
C ALA A 79 -2.39 8.99 7.33
N GLU A 80 -1.81 9.19 8.51
CA GLU A 80 -1.37 10.51 8.97
C GLU A 80 -0.23 11.06 8.14
N ALA A 81 0.75 10.23 7.76
CA ALA A 81 1.86 10.63 6.89
C ALA A 81 1.35 11.14 5.54
N LEU A 82 0.48 10.37 4.89
CA LEU A 82 -0.15 10.77 3.63
C LEU A 82 -0.99 12.04 3.78
N LYS A 83 -1.71 12.18 4.91
CA LYS A 83 -2.50 13.39 5.19
C LYS A 83 -1.62 14.61 5.40
N ALA A 84 -0.54 14.52 6.19
CA ALA A 84 0.37 15.61 6.50
C ALA A 84 1.11 16.09 5.24
N LEU A 85 1.72 15.15 4.51
CA LEU A 85 2.46 15.42 3.27
C LEU A 85 1.55 15.96 2.17
N GLY A 86 0.39 15.34 1.97
CA GLY A 86 -0.60 15.80 0.99
C GLY A 86 -1.11 17.20 1.33
N SER A 87 -1.38 17.49 2.60
CA SER A 87 -1.88 18.81 3.01
C SER A 87 -0.82 19.91 2.83
N HIS A 88 0.45 19.63 3.12
CA HIS A 88 1.56 20.53 2.82
C HIS A 88 1.67 20.81 1.33
N GLN A 89 1.62 19.78 0.49
CA GLN A 89 1.73 19.91 -0.97
C GLN A 89 0.61 20.80 -1.55
N HIS A 90 -0.63 20.63 -1.10
CA HIS A 90 -1.76 21.40 -1.61
C HIS A 90 -1.82 22.84 -1.05
N ARG A 91 -1.39 23.04 0.21
CA ARG A 91 -1.48 24.34 0.90
C ARG A 91 -0.25 24.60 1.77
N PRO A 92 0.93 24.85 1.17
CA PRO A 92 2.19 24.96 1.90
C PRO A 92 2.21 26.14 2.87
N LYS A 93 1.48 27.23 2.56
CA LYS A 93 1.33 28.40 3.44
C LYS A 93 0.55 28.12 4.74
N HIS A 94 -0.38 27.17 4.71
CA HIS A 94 -1.25 26.86 5.86
C HIS A 94 -0.79 25.64 6.65
N TRP A 95 -0.02 24.77 6.02
CA TRP A 95 0.52 23.54 6.58
C TRP A 95 2.04 23.65 6.62
N THR A 96 2.58 24.55 7.44
CA THR A 96 4.03 24.67 7.58
C THR A 96 4.60 23.49 8.37
N PRO A 97 5.91 23.19 8.24
CA PRO A 97 6.56 22.14 9.03
C PRO A 97 6.33 22.31 10.54
N GLU A 98 6.31 23.54 11.04
CA GLU A 98 6.04 23.87 12.44
C GLU A 98 4.63 23.46 12.87
N LYS A 99 3.65 23.65 11.98
CA LYS A 99 2.27 23.26 12.26
C LYS A 99 2.12 21.73 12.24
N ILE A 100 2.77 21.06 11.29
CA ILE A 100 2.72 19.60 11.18
C ILE A 100 3.38 18.94 12.40
N SER A 101 4.53 19.47 12.83
CA SER A 101 5.24 18.94 13.99
C SER A 101 4.41 19.09 15.27
N GLN A 102 3.70 20.21 15.44
CA GLN A 102 2.79 20.41 16.56
C GLN A 102 1.56 19.49 16.49
N GLU A 103 0.91 19.40 15.33
CA GLU A 103 -0.34 18.65 15.16
C GLU A 103 -0.17 17.14 15.44
N PHE A 104 0.99 16.59 15.05
CA PHE A 104 1.31 15.16 15.17
C PHE A 104 2.38 14.83 16.22
N SER A 105 2.80 15.81 17.02
CA SER A 105 3.83 15.65 18.06
C SER A 105 5.13 15.05 17.52
N LEU A 106 5.64 15.61 16.42
CA LEU A 106 6.90 15.23 15.77
C LEU A 106 8.00 16.21 16.13
N ASP A 107 9.25 15.76 15.96
CA ASP A 107 10.38 16.67 16.04
C ASP A 107 10.42 17.63 14.83
N LEU A 108 10.77 18.89 15.09
CA LEU A 108 10.77 19.93 14.07
C LEU A 108 11.86 19.70 13.02
N LYS A 109 13.02 19.18 13.42
CA LYS A 109 14.14 18.92 12.51
C LYS A 109 13.75 17.82 11.52
N ASP A 110 13.20 16.73 12.04
CA ASP A 110 12.76 15.60 11.24
C ASP A 110 11.58 15.97 10.34
N THR A 111 10.64 16.79 10.83
CA THR A 111 9.51 17.25 10.02
C THR A 111 9.95 18.14 8.85
N LYS A 112 10.96 18.99 9.04
CA LYS A 112 11.54 19.79 7.95
C LYS A 112 12.20 18.91 6.90
N ALA A 113 13.02 17.95 7.34
CA ALA A 113 13.65 16.99 6.44
C ALA A 113 12.61 16.16 5.68
N LEU A 114 11.55 15.71 6.37
CA LEU A 114 10.46 14.97 5.74
C LEU A 114 9.79 15.79 4.63
N VAL A 115 9.47 17.07 4.88
CA VAL A 115 8.82 17.93 3.90
C VAL A 115 9.75 18.29 2.72
N GLU A 116 11.04 18.48 2.97
CA GLU A 116 12.02 18.86 1.95
C GLU A 116 12.41 17.70 1.03
N PHE A 117 12.64 16.51 1.61
CA PHE A 117 13.18 15.36 0.87
C PHE A 117 12.10 14.38 0.41
N PHE A 118 10.93 14.37 1.04
CA PHE A 118 9.87 13.43 0.71
C PHE A 118 8.81 14.06 -0.21
N ILE A 119 9.02 13.94 -1.51
CA ILE A 119 8.09 14.43 -2.53
C ILE A 119 7.11 13.31 -2.90
N PRO A 120 5.81 13.41 -2.55
CA PRO A 120 4.85 12.38 -2.90
C PRO A 120 4.64 12.29 -4.42
N PHE A 121 4.31 11.09 -4.89
CA PHE A 121 4.01 10.84 -6.30
C PHE A 121 2.84 11.69 -6.77
N LYS A 122 3.00 12.38 -7.90
CA LYS A 122 1.90 13.10 -8.55
C LYS A 122 0.98 12.08 -9.24
N VAL A 123 -0.12 11.74 -8.59
CA VAL A 123 -1.14 10.85 -9.17
C VAL A 123 -2.07 11.68 -10.03
N GLU A 124 -2.00 11.48 -11.35
CA GLU A 124 -2.95 12.06 -12.29
C GLU A 124 -4.02 10.99 -12.61
N ILE A 125 -5.26 11.22 -12.18
CA ILE A 125 -6.38 10.37 -12.57
C ILE A 125 -6.75 10.76 -13.99
N ILE A 126 -6.24 10.02 -14.97
CA ILE A 126 -6.59 10.19 -16.38
C ILE A 126 -7.99 9.59 -16.55
N PRO A 127 -9.04 10.41 -16.80
CA PRO A 127 -10.36 9.87 -17.04
C PRO A 127 -10.29 8.97 -18.27
N PRO A 128 -10.94 7.79 -18.25
CA PRO A 128 -11.01 6.95 -19.44
C PRO A 128 -11.63 7.81 -20.54
N LYS A 129 -10.92 7.94 -21.68
CA LYS A 129 -11.45 8.64 -22.86
C LYS A 129 -12.80 7.98 -23.14
N THR A 130 -13.88 8.72 -22.97
CA THR A 130 -15.20 8.30 -23.41
C THR A 130 -15.07 8.06 -24.90
N ARG A 131 -14.90 6.80 -25.29
CA ARG A 131 -15.21 6.41 -26.64
C ARG A 131 -16.71 6.65 -26.75
N ALA A 132 -17.08 7.74 -27.40
CA ALA A 132 -18.36 7.81 -28.08
C ALA A 132 -18.33 6.76 -29.22
N ASP A 133 -18.23 5.48 -28.84
CA ASP A 133 -18.38 4.36 -29.74
C ASP A 133 -19.87 4.31 -30.05
N LYS A 134 -20.20 5.04 -31.12
CA LYS A 134 -21.34 4.84 -32.03
C LYS A 134 -22.26 3.72 -31.55
N GLN A 135 -23.29 4.07 -30.79
CA GLN A 135 -24.44 3.19 -30.59
C GLN A 135 -24.95 2.79 -31.97
N ILE A 136 -24.87 1.50 -32.28
CA ILE A 136 -25.53 0.94 -33.45
C ILE A 136 -27.03 0.99 -33.14
N LYS A 137 -27.73 2.00 -33.67
CA LYS A 137 -29.19 2.02 -33.63
C LYS A 137 -29.67 0.92 -34.55
N ALA A 138 -30.24 -0.14 -33.99
CA ALA A 138 -31.02 -1.08 -34.78
C ALA A 138 -32.23 -0.32 -35.34
N SER A 139 -32.31 -0.23 -36.67
CA SER A 139 -33.52 0.21 -37.35
C SER A 139 -34.60 -0.84 -37.13
N SER A 140 -35.70 -0.43 -36.50
CA SER A 140 -36.97 -1.14 -36.55
C SER A 140 -37.74 -0.61 -37.75
N ASP A 141 -37.80 -1.39 -38.83
CA ASP A 141 -38.94 -1.55 -39.74
C ASP A 141 -38.67 -2.70 -40.72
#